data_AF-A0A2D9RMW2-F1
#
_entry.id   AF-A0A2D9RMW2-F1
#
_cell.length_a   1.000
_cell.length_b   1.000
_cell.length_c   1.000
_cell.angle_alpha   90.00
_cell.angle_beta   90.00
_cell.angle_gamma   90.00
#
_symmetry.space_group_name_H-M   'P 1'
#
loop_
_entity.id
_entity.type
_entity.pdbx_description
1 polymer ?
#
loop_
_entity_poly.entity_id
_entity_poly.type
_entity_poly.pdbx_seq_one_letter_code
_entity_poly.pdbx_strand_id
1 'polypeptide(L)'
;MLLESFSWPAEISSVTLSPDAKNQLKTLFFDEVDVAASVSDVAAVALIRQNDPIGALMMLRVSDPVVGNMSFLDGFRSAIGDSQISRWGPMSGSVTQLEGRVWGVLPLQTMVVVTVTSNRSNLDEVMTAVVERFTRR
;
A
#
# COMPACT_ATOMS: atom_id res chain seq x y z
N MET A 1 -4.05 -2.85 14.31
CA MET A 1 -5.44 -3.35 14.39
C MET A 1 -6.37 -2.84 13.28
N LEU A 2 -5.90 -2.09 12.26
CA LEU A 2 -6.75 -1.64 11.15
C LEU A 2 -6.88 -2.69 10.03
N LEU A 3 -5.77 -3.29 9.60
CA LEU A 3 -5.71 -4.18 8.44
C LEU A 3 -6.47 -5.50 8.59
N GLU A 4 -6.43 -6.11 9.77
CA GLU A 4 -7.10 -7.39 10.07
C GLU A 4 -8.63 -7.25 10.09
N SER A 5 -9.15 -6.02 10.13
CA SER A 5 -10.59 -5.72 10.14
C SER A 5 -11.17 -5.40 8.76
N PHE A 6 -10.38 -5.55 7.69
CA PHE A 6 -10.84 -5.23 6.33
C PHE A 6 -11.78 -6.33 5.82
N SER A 7 -12.91 -5.90 5.25
CA SER A 7 -13.75 -6.77 4.45
C SER A 7 -13.10 -6.94 3.07
N TRP A 8 -12.28 -7.97 2.94
CA TRP A 8 -11.63 -8.29 1.67
C TRP A 8 -12.65 -8.81 0.63
N PRO A 9 -12.37 -8.65 -0.67
CA PRO A 9 -13.14 -9.29 -1.73
C PRO A 9 -13.24 -10.79 -1.50
N ALA A 10 -14.28 -11.42 -2.06
CA ALA A 10 -14.46 -12.86 -1.99
C ALA A 10 -13.15 -13.57 -2.39
N GLU A 11 -12.78 -14.60 -1.64
CA GLU A 11 -11.59 -15.43 -1.86
C GLU A 11 -10.24 -14.78 -1.51
N ILE A 12 -10.19 -13.48 -1.19
CA ILE A 12 -9.00 -12.82 -0.66
C ILE A 12 -9.04 -12.83 0.87
N SER A 13 -7.92 -13.20 1.49
CA SER A 13 -7.70 -13.05 2.93
C SER A 13 -6.35 -12.41 3.22
N SER A 14 -6.22 -11.86 4.42
CA SER A 14 -4.96 -11.29 4.91
C SER A 14 -4.32 -12.17 5.96
N VAL A 15 -2.99 -12.32 5.89
CA VAL A 15 -2.20 -12.99 6.92
C VAL A 15 -1.21 -12.01 7.53
N THR A 16 -1.11 -12.03 8.85
CA THR A 16 -0.15 -11.22 9.59
C THR A 16 1.26 -11.66 9.24
N LEU A 17 2.07 -10.71 8.75
CA LEU A 17 3.45 -10.98 8.39
C LEU A 17 4.30 -11.28 9.62
N SER A 18 5.26 -12.19 9.45
CA SER A 18 6.33 -12.41 10.44
C SER A 18 7.15 -11.12 10.65
N PRO A 19 7.83 -10.96 11.81
CA PRO A 19 8.72 -9.81 12.04
C PRO A 19 9.76 -9.62 10.93
N ASP A 20 10.37 -10.71 10.46
CA ASP A 20 11.38 -10.66 9.38
C ASP A 20 10.78 -10.20 8.06
N ALA A 21 9.60 -10.71 7.68
CA ALA A 21 8.92 -10.29 6.45
C ALA A 21 8.49 -8.82 6.52
N LYS A 22 8.07 -8.34 7.70
CA LYS A 22 7.79 -6.91 7.92
C LYS A 22 9.05 -6.06 7.78
N ASN A 23 10.17 -6.52 8.33
CA ASN A 23 11.43 -5.79 8.24
C ASN A 23 11.96 -5.74 6.81
N GLN A 24 11.90 -6.85 6.06
CA GLN A 24 12.27 -6.88 4.64
C GLN A 24 11.41 -5.92 3.81
N LEU A 25 10.09 -5.93 4.01
CA LEU A 25 9.21 -4.97 3.33
C LEU A 25 9.54 -3.53 3.72
N LYS A 26 9.79 -3.25 5.00
CA LYS A 26 10.21 -1.92 5.45
C LYS A 26 11.48 -1.46 4.74
N THR A 27 12.53 -2.29 4.68
CA THR A 27 13.76 -1.96 3.96
C THR A 27 13.48 -1.65 2.49
N LEU A 28 12.68 -2.48 1.81
CA LEU A 28 12.27 -2.22 0.42
C LEU A 28 11.57 -0.87 0.20
N PHE A 29 10.84 -0.35 1.20
CA PHE A 29 10.10 0.92 1.09
C PHE A 29 10.83 2.13 1.67
N PHE A 30 11.79 1.93 2.58
CA PHE A 30 12.36 2.98 3.42
C PHE A 30 13.87 3.14 3.29
N ASP A 31 14.47 2.60 2.23
CA ASP A 31 15.88 2.89 1.92
C ASP A 31 16.08 4.39 1.62
N GLU A 32 15.03 5.12 1.22
CA GLU A 32 15.00 6.57 1.06
C GLU A 32 14.78 7.28 2.41
N VAL A 33 15.75 8.10 2.83
CA VAL A 33 15.77 8.81 4.13
C VAL A 33 14.54 9.71 4.33
N ASP A 34 14.10 10.37 3.25
CA ASP A 34 12.97 11.30 3.30
C ASP A 34 11.64 10.58 3.51
N VAL A 35 11.50 9.38 2.94
CA VAL A 35 10.32 8.52 3.13
C VAL A 35 10.27 8.07 4.58
N ALA A 36 11.40 7.59 5.12
CA ALA A 36 11.49 7.10 6.50
C ALA A 36 11.18 8.18 7.54
N ALA A 37 11.66 9.42 7.34
CA ALA A 37 11.45 10.52 8.28
C ALA A 37 9.98 10.97 8.38
N SER A 38 9.20 10.77 7.32
CA SER A 38 7.78 11.17 7.25
C SER A 38 6.83 10.18 7.92
N VAL A 39 7.27 8.94 8.18
CA VAL A 39 6.43 7.83 8.66
C VAL A 39 6.52 7.68 10.17
N SER A 40 5.36 7.71 10.84
CA SER A 40 5.22 7.53 12.28
C SER A 40 4.85 6.10 12.70
N ASP A 41 4.16 5.35 11.84
CA ASP A 41 3.73 3.98 12.12
C ASP A 41 3.55 3.17 10.82
N VAL A 42 3.75 1.85 10.92
CA VAL A 42 3.67 0.91 9.78
C VAL A 42 2.88 -0.33 10.17
N ALA A 43 1.81 -0.60 9.43
CA ALA A 43 1.09 -1.88 9.48
C ALA A 43 1.20 -2.58 8.13
N ALA A 44 1.40 -3.90 8.11
CA ALA A 44 1.51 -4.65 6.87
C ALA A 44 0.96 -6.08 7.00
N VAL A 45 0.37 -6.59 5.90
CA VAL A 45 -0.20 -7.94 5.77
C VAL A 45 0.19 -8.56 4.43
N ALA A 46 0.31 -9.89 4.41
CA ALA A 46 0.31 -10.66 3.16
C ALA A 46 -1.13 -10.82 2.67
N LEU A 47 -1.31 -10.85 1.36
CA LEU A 47 -2.59 -11.08 0.69
C LEU A 47 -2.57 -12.44 0.03
N ILE A 48 -3.57 -13.27 0.33
CA ILE A 48 -3.71 -14.63 -0.16
C ILE A 48 -5.03 -14.75 -0.90
N ARG A 49 -5.03 -15.35 -2.08
CA ARG A 49 -6.25 -15.77 -2.78
C ARG A 49 -6.26 -17.28 -2.92
N GLN A 50 -7.29 -17.94 -2.40
CA GLN A 50 -7.44 -19.41 -2.50
C GLN A 50 -6.16 -20.21 -2.14
N ASN A 51 -5.43 -19.78 -1.10
CA ASN A 51 -4.12 -20.28 -0.64
C ASN A 51 -2.87 -19.85 -1.44
N ASP A 52 -3.04 -19.12 -2.54
CA ASP A 52 -1.91 -18.57 -3.31
C ASP A 52 -1.57 -17.14 -2.84
N PRO A 53 -0.30 -16.85 -2.53
CA PRO A 53 0.13 -15.48 -2.25
C PRO A 53 -0.02 -14.59 -3.48
N ILE A 54 -0.90 -13.59 -3.40
CA ILE A 54 -1.15 -12.67 -4.51
C ILE A 54 -0.41 -11.34 -4.35
N GLY A 55 0.10 -11.05 -3.15
CA GLY A 55 0.77 -9.80 -2.86
C GLY A 55 0.90 -9.46 -1.39
N ALA A 56 1.15 -8.18 -1.11
CA ALA A 56 1.18 -7.61 0.23
C ALA A 56 0.58 -6.21 0.21
N LEU A 57 0.06 -5.80 1.36
CA LEU A 57 -0.45 -4.45 1.58
C LEU A 57 0.19 -3.86 2.83
N MET A 58 0.57 -2.60 2.73
CA MET A 58 1.16 -1.80 3.79
C MET A 58 0.36 -0.50 3.98
N MET A 59 0.17 -0.12 5.22
CA MET A 59 -0.40 1.16 5.64
C MET A 59 0.63 1.91 6.45
N LEU A 60 0.87 3.14 6.03
CA LEU A 60 1.89 4.03 6.57
C LEU A 60 1.20 5.23 7.17
N ARG A 61 1.31 5.43 8.48
CA ARG A 61 0.83 6.66 9.09
C ARG A 61 1.91 7.72 8.94
N VAL A 62 1.55 8.89 8.42
CA VAL A 62 2.49 10.02 8.30
C VAL A 62 2.39 10.93 9.52
N SER A 63 3.51 11.49 9.95
CA SER A 63 3.63 12.32 11.16
C SER A 63 2.89 13.65 11.04
N ASP A 64 3.04 14.31 9.88
CA ASP A 64 2.27 15.48 9.45
C ASP A 64 1.52 15.09 8.16
N PRO A 65 0.18 15.16 8.13
CA PRO A 65 -0.63 14.72 6.99
C PRO A 65 -0.44 15.56 5.72
N VAL A 66 0.02 16.81 5.82
CA VAL A 66 0.25 17.66 4.65
C VAL A 66 1.69 17.50 4.19
N VAL A 67 2.65 17.75 5.09
CA VAL A 67 4.08 17.71 4.75
C VAL A 67 4.53 16.27 4.52
N GLY A 68 4.17 15.36 5.42
CA GLY A 68 4.58 13.96 5.35
C GLY A 68 4.00 13.22 4.16
N ASN A 69 2.75 13.52 3.74
CA ASN A 69 2.21 12.95 2.51
C ASN A 69 2.95 13.44 1.26
N MET A 70 3.31 14.72 1.18
CA MET A 70 4.08 15.24 0.05
C MET A 70 5.48 14.62 0.00
N SER A 71 6.22 14.63 1.10
CA SER A 71 7.55 14.02 1.20
C SER A 71 7.52 12.51 0.90
N PHE A 72 6.51 11.80 1.41
CA PHE A 72 6.34 10.38 1.11
C PHE A 72 6.09 10.15 -0.39
N LEU A 73 5.18 10.90 -1.00
CA LEU A 73 4.83 10.72 -2.41
C LEU A 73 6.00 11.07 -3.33
N ASP A 74 6.77 12.10 -3.02
CA ASP A 74 7.93 12.49 -3.81
C ASP A 74 9.06 11.45 -3.67
N GLY A 75 9.36 11.00 -2.46
CA GLY A 75 10.34 9.92 -2.23
C GLY A 75 9.90 8.59 -2.86
N PHE A 76 8.61 8.24 -2.76
CA PHE A 76 8.06 7.07 -3.44
C PHE A 76 8.21 7.19 -4.96
N ARG A 77 7.82 8.32 -5.56
CA ARG A 77 7.99 8.57 -7.00
C ARG A 77 9.45 8.50 -7.44
N SER A 78 10.38 9.01 -6.62
CA SER A 78 11.83 8.89 -6.87
C SER A 78 12.25 7.41 -6.91
N ALA A 79 11.80 6.61 -5.94
CA ALA A 79 12.17 5.21 -5.83
C ALA A 79 11.56 4.31 -6.92
N ILE A 80 10.32 4.58 -7.33
CA ILE A 80 9.55 3.70 -8.23
C ILE A 80 9.49 4.18 -9.69
N GLY A 81 10.00 5.38 -9.97
CA GLY A 81 10.06 5.95 -11.32
C GLY A 81 8.69 6.31 -11.90
N ASP A 82 8.55 6.13 -13.23
CA ASP A 82 7.34 6.50 -13.96
C ASP A 82 6.12 5.77 -13.40
N SER A 83 5.08 6.54 -13.05
CA SER A 83 3.83 6.01 -12.54
C SER A 83 2.64 6.59 -13.30
N GLN A 84 1.60 5.79 -13.44
CA GLN A 84 0.34 6.18 -14.05
C GLN A 84 -0.68 6.50 -12.97
N ILE A 85 -1.49 7.53 -13.18
CA ILE A 85 -2.62 7.80 -12.29
C ILE A 85 -3.66 6.68 -12.45
N SER A 86 -4.11 6.13 -11.32
CA SER A 86 -5.22 5.17 -11.25
C SER A 86 -6.33 5.72 -10.37
N ARG A 87 -7.55 5.21 -10.57
CA ARG A 87 -8.72 5.55 -9.75
C ARG A 87 -9.34 4.27 -9.21
N TRP A 88 -9.59 4.27 -7.90
CA TRP A 88 -10.32 3.22 -7.20
C TRP A 88 -11.50 3.90 -6.51
N GLY A 89 -12.69 3.81 -7.10
CA GLY A 89 -13.85 4.58 -6.66
C GLY A 89 -13.62 6.10 -6.70
N PRO A 90 -13.93 6.85 -5.62
CA PRO A 90 -13.75 8.30 -5.58
C PRO A 90 -12.30 8.74 -5.34
N MET A 91 -11.40 7.82 -5.02
CA MET A 91 -10.01 8.14 -4.69
C MET A 91 -9.09 7.92 -5.89
N SER A 92 -8.07 8.77 -6.02
CA SER A 92 -7.02 8.65 -7.03
C SER A 92 -5.70 8.31 -6.37
N GLY A 93 -4.90 7.49 -7.05
CA GLY A 93 -3.56 7.13 -6.63
C GLY A 93 -2.65 6.90 -7.84
N SER A 94 -1.51 6.26 -7.59
CA SER A 94 -0.51 5.96 -8.60
C SER A 94 -0.33 4.45 -8.74
N VAL A 95 -0.09 3.98 -9.96
CA VAL A 95 0.28 2.60 -10.27
C VAL A 95 1.53 2.58 -11.11
N THR A 96 2.44 1.65 -10.82
CA THR A 96 3.60 1.39 -11.67
C THR A 96 3.88 -0.11 -11.75
N GLN A 97 4.72 -0.49 -12.70
CA GLN A 97 5.26 -1.83 -12.83
C GLN A 97 6.76 -1.79 -12.62
N LEU A 98 7.24 -2.49 -11.60
CA LEU A 98 8.65 -2.54 -11.21
C LEU A 98 9.01 -3.98 -10.89
N GLU A 99 10.09 -4.47 -11.51
CA GLU A 99 10.61 -5.83 -11.32
C GLU A 99 9.56 -6.94 -11.52
N GLY A 100 8.71 -6.78 -12.53
CA GLY A 100 7.66 -7.77 -12.84
C GLY A 100 6.49 -7.78 -11.85
N ARG A 101 6.44 -6.85 -10.90
CA ARG A 101 5.32 -6.67 -9.96
C ARG A 101 4.57 -5.38 -10.22
N VAL A 102 3.30 -5.36 -9.85
CA VAL A 102 2.45 -4.17 -9.97
C VAL A 102 2.30 -3.53 -8.60
N TRP A 103 2.68 -2.26 -8.52
CA TRP A 103 2.68 -1.47 -7.30
C TRP A 103 1.59 -0.41 -7.39
N GLY A 104 0.81 -0.25 -6.32
CA GLY A 104 -0.21 0.78 -6.18
C GLY A 104 0.02 1.59 -4.93
N VAL A 105 -0.06 2.91 -5.06
CA VAL A 105 0.00 3.84 -3.94
C VAL A 105 -1.23 4.72 -3.91
N LEU A 106 -1.82 4.82 -2.72
CA LEU A 106 -3.00 5.60 -2.46
C LEU A 106 -2.75 6.50 -1.24
N PRO A 107 -2.51 7.80 -1.46
CA PRO A 107 -2.47 8.76 -0.36
C PRO A 107 -3.88 8.97 0.20
N LEU A 108 -4.01 8.81 1.51
CA LEU A 108 -5.17 9.17 2.32
C LEU A 108 -4.75 10.33 3.23
N GLN A 109 -5.72 10.98 3.89
CA GLN A 109 -5.44 12.20 4.67
C GLN A 109 -4.28 12.04 5.67
N THR A 110 -4.28 10.99 6.49
CA THR A 110 -3.24 10.76 7.53
C THR A 110 -2.43 9.49 7.30
N MET A 111 -2.65 8.83 6.16
CA MET A 111 -2.05 7.53 5.87
C MET A 111 -1.73 7.41 4.39
N VAL A 112 -0.68 6.66 4.05
CA VAL A 112 -0.44 6.20 2.70
C VAL A 112 -0.60 4.69 2.65
N VAL A 113 -1.41 4.21 1.72
CA VAL A 113 -1.55 2.78 1.46
C VAL A 113 -0.64 2.43 0.29
N VAL A 114 0.17 1.39 0.49
CA VAL A 114 1.02 0.82 -0.55
C VAL A 114 0.69 -0.65 -0.71
N THR A 115 0.41 -1.07 -1.94
CA THR A 115 0.08 -2.46 -2.26
C THR A 115 0.96 -2.93 -3.38
N VAL A 116 1.48 -4.15 -3.26
CA VAL A 116 2.23 -4.83 -4.32
C VAL A 116 1.54 -6.15 -4.64
N THR A 117 1.32 -6.43 -5.92
CA THR A 117 0.71 -7.69 -6.37
C THR A 117 1.39 -8.21 -7.63
N SER A 118 1.10 -9.46 -7.99
CA SER A 118 1.63 -10.10 -9.20
C SER A 118 1.00 -9.55 -10.50
N ASN A 119 -0.20 -8.96 -10.45
CA ASN A 119 -0.89 -8.45 -11.62
C ASN A 119 -1.84 -7.30 -11.29
N ARG A 120 -2.22 -6.53 -12.31
CA ARG A 120 -3.03 -5.33 -12.16
C ARG A 120 -4.44 -5.60 -11.63
N SER A 121 -5.06 -6.72 -12.01
CA SER A 121 -6.41 -7.07 -11.55
C SER A 121 -6.45 -7.25 -10.02
N ASN A 122 -5.49 -8.01 -9.49
CA ASN A 122 -5.37 -8.22 -8.05
C ASN A 122 -5.13 -6.91 -7.30
N LEU A 123 -4.28 -6.03 -7.84
CA LEU A 123 -4.07 -4.71 -7.28
C LEU A 123 -5.38 -3.92 -7.22
N ASP A 124 -6.11 -3.85 -8.33
CA ASP A 124 -7.31 -3.01 -8.43
C ASP A 124 -8.43 -3.51 -7.51
N GLU A 125 -8.62 -4.82 -7.38
CA GLU A 125 -9.57 -5.40 -6.42
C GLU A 125 -9.23 -5.06 -4.97
N VAL A 126 -7.97 -5.22 -4.59
CA VAL A 126 -7.48 -4.92 -3.23
C VAL A 126 -7.64 -3.43 -2.93
N MET A 127 -7.19 -2.57 -3.83
CA MET A 127 -7.25 -1.11 -3.65
C MET A 127 -8.68 -0.60 -3.65
N THR A 128 -9.59 -1.22 -4.41
CA THR A 128 -11.03 -0.91 -4.35
C THR A 128 -11.61 -1.25 -2.99
N ALA A 129 -11.34 -2.45 -2.47
CA ALA A 129 -11.78 -2.83 -1.12
C ALA A 129 -11.22 -1.89 -0.04
N VAL A 130 -9.98 -1.44 -0.22
CA VAL A 130 -9.38 -0.45 0.65
C VAL A 130 -10.14 0.87 0.61
N VAL A 131 -10.38 1.42 -0.59
CA VAL A 131 -11.11 2.67 -0.72
C VAL A 131 -12.51 2.56 -0.13
N GLU A 132 -13.22 1.47 -0.39
CA GLU A 132 -14.53 1.24 0.20
C GLU A 132 -14.48 1.30 1.72
N ARG A 133 -13.47 0.72 2.37
CA ARG A 133 -13.33 0.78 3.83
C ARG A 133 -13.12 2.20 4.38
N PHE A 134 -12.46 3.08 3.63
CA PHE A 134 -12.22 4.47 4.03
C PHE A 134 -13.31 5.45 3.58
N THR A 135 -14.19 5.03 2.68
CA THR A 135 -15.25 5.88 2.12
C THR A 135 -16.67 5.46 2.54
N ARG A 136 -16.84 4.24 3.04
CA ARG A 136 -18.05 3.82 3.76
C ARG A 136 -18.19 4.69 5.02
N ARG A 137 -19.11 5.66 4.93
CA ARG A 137 -19.63 6.42 6.07
C ARG A 137 -20.54 5.54 6.92
#